data_AF-A0A1I7FY36-F1
#
_entry.id   AF-A0A1I7FY36-F1
#
_cell.length_a   1.000
_cell.length_b   1.000
_cell.length_c   1.000
_cell.angle_alpha   90.00
_cell.angle_beta   90.00
_cell.angle_gamma   90.00
#
_symmetry.space_group_name_H-M   'P 1'
#
loop_
_entity.id
_entity.type
_entity.pdbx_description
1 polymer ?
#
loop_
_entity_poly.entity_id
_entity_poly.type
_entity_poly.pdbx_seq_one_letter_code
_entity_poly.pdbx_strand_id
1 'polypeptide(L)'
;MSDWPAEWLIAPRKVTHYLLNDAHKEGGPKARFFLRFGFSAANPNEFVFALLEHPRRNRLARDVKTDAGDRKLVFEGEIQAPDGREPRVRTVWSVDPNGHARFVTAVPLTRD
;
A
#
# COMPACT_ATOMS: atom_id res chain seq x y z
N MET A 1 -14.75 18.35 -10.63
CA MET A 1 -14.60 17.18 -9.73
C MET A 1 -13.14 17.09 -9.36
N SER A 2 -12.81 16.76 -8.10
CA SER A 2 -11.42 16.62 -7.65
C SER A 2 -10.76 15.44 -8.37
N ASP A 3 -9.57 15.63 -8.94
CA ASP A 3 -8.74 14.53 -9.51
C ASP A 3 -8.13 13.62 -8.43
N TRP A 4 -8.49 13.84 -7.16
CA TRP A 4 -8.10 12.99 -6.04
C TRP A 4 -9.16 11.91 -5.77
N PRO A 5 -8.76 10.65 -5.47
CA PRO A 5 -9.72 9.61 -5.13
C PRO A 5 -10.64 10.01 -3.98
N ALA A 6 -11.93 9.70 -4.14
CA ALA A 6 -12.94 9.93 -3.11
C ALA A 6 -12.90 8.84 -2.05
N GLU A 7 -12.52 7.61 -2.43
CA GLU A 7 -12.49 6.45 -1.55
C GLU A 7 -11.24 5.61 -1.78
N TRP A 8 -10.74 4.99 -0.70
CA TRP A 8 -9.54 4.16 -0.69
C TRP A 8 -9.88 2.78 -0.15
N LEU A 9 -9.71 1.76 -0.99
CA LEU A 9 -10.23 0.42 -0.74
C LEU A 9 -9.09 -0.60 -0.67
N ILE A 10 -9.04 -1.35 0.43
CA ILE A 10 -8.10 -2.45 0.63
C ILE A 10 -8.88 -3.74 0.80
N ALA A 11 -8.69 -4.69 -0.12
CA ALA A 11 -9.28 -6.02 0.03
C ALA A 11 -8.59 -6.75 1.20
N PRO A 12 -9.30 -7.27 2.22
CA PRO A 12 -8.69 -7.88 3.40
C PRO A 12 -7.68 -8.99 3.08
N ARG A 13 -7.96 -9.79 2.04
CA ARG A 13 -7.09 -10.86 1.57
C ARG A 13 -5.72 -10.36 1.06
N LYS A 14 -5.63 -9.13 0.53
CA LYS A 14 -4.34 -8.52 0.11
C LYS A 14 -3.41 -8.28 1.30
N VAL A 15 -3.98 -8.09 2.49
CA VAL A 15 -3.23 -7.91 3.73
C VAL A 15 -2.93 -9.28 4.34
N THR A 16 -3.96 -10.03 4.73
CA THR A 16 -3.79 -11.25 5.53
C THR A 16 -3.23 -12.44 4.76
N HIS A 17 -3.55 -12.60 3.48
CA HIS A 17 -3.12 -13.77 2.70
C HIS A 17 -1.89 -13.49 1.82
N TYR A 18 -1.45 -12.22 1.75
CA TYR A 18 -0.35 -11.81 0.86
C TYR A 18 0.71 -10.96 1.58
N LEU A 19 0.38 -9.75 2.08
CA LEU A 19 1.39 -8.87 2.69
C LEU A 19 1.77 -9.22 4.14
N LEU A 20 1.03 -10.09 4.81
CA LEU A 20 1.34 -10.63 6.15
C LEU A 20 1.49 -12.16 6.14
N ASN A 21 1.63 -12.76 4.96
CA ASN A 21 1.81 -14.19 4.78
C ASN A 21 3.22 -14.46 4.24
N ASP A 22 4.14 -14.83 5.11
CA ASP A 22 5.53 -15.11 4.75
C ASP A 22 5.72 -16.42 3.96
N ALA A 23 4.76 -17.34 4.07
CA ALA A 23 4.67 -18.56 3.27
C ALA A 23 4.14 -18.32 1.84
N HIS A 24 3.64 -17.13 1.51
CA HIS A 24 3.17 -16.83 0.16
C HIS A 24 4.34 -16.82 -0.85
N LYS A 25 4.26 -17.65 -1.90
CA LYS A 25 5.34 -17.82 -2.90
C LYS A 25 5.92 -16.50 -3.44
N GLU A 26 5.05 -15.56 -3.82
CA GLU A 26 5.45 -14.25 -4.37
C GLU A 26 5.48 -13.11 -3.33
N GLY A 27 4.80 -13.32 -2.21
CA GLY A 27 4.49 -12.30 -1.20
C GLY A 27 5.46 -12.36 -0.03
N GLY A 28 6.08 -13.53 0.19
CA GLY A 28 6.91 -13.85 1.34
C GLY A 28 8.02 -12.85 1.61
N PRO A 29 8.83 -12.41 0.60
CA PRO A 29 9.83 -11.36 0.83
C PRO A 29 9.25 -10.04 1.35
N LYS A 30 8.06 -9.64 0.87
CA LYS A 30 7.37 -8.43 1.33
C LYS A 30 6.82 -8.64 2.74
N ALA A 31 6.20 -9.78 2.99
CA ALA A 31 5.69 -10.13 4.31
C ALA A 31 6.79 -10.13 5.36
N ARG A 32 7.93 -10.79 5.12
CA ARG A 32 9.08 -10.78 6.03
C ARG A 32 9.59 -9.37 6.34
N PHE A 33 9.53 -8.46 5.37
CA PHE A 33 9.86 -7.06 5.64
C PHE A 33 8.87 -6.44 6.64
N PHE A 34 7.57 -6.50 6.37
CA PHE A 34 6.56 -5.87 7.23
C PHE A 34 6.48 -6.51 8.62
N LEU A 35 6.59 -7.84 8.71
CA LEU A 35 6.63 -8.56 9.99
C LEU A 35 7.79 -8.12 10.88
N ARG A 36 8.95 -7.76 10.29
CA ARG A 36 10.10 -7.23 11.05
C ARG A 36 9.84 -5.87 11.69
N PHE A 37 8.78 -5.16 11.28
CA PHE A 37 8.37 -3.87 11.85
C PHE A 37 7.16 -3.99 12.80
N GLY A 38 6.80 -5.21 13.21
CA GLY A 38 5.75 -5.45 14.20
C GLY A 38 4.34 -5.62 13.60
N PHE A 39 4.15 -5.44 12.29
CA PHE A 39 2.88 -5.81 11.66
C PHE A 39 2.64 -7.32 11.79
N SER A 40 1.39 -7.74 11.95
CA SER A 40 1.05 -9.15 12.22
C SER A 40 -0.31 -9.55 11.66
N ALA A 41 -0.42 -10.79 11.18
CA ALA A 41 -1.70 -11.37 10.76
C ALA A 41 -2.70 -11.53 11.93
N ALA A 42 -2.22 -11.51 13.18
CA ALA A 42 -3.07 -11.51 14.37
C ALA A 42 -3.75 -10.15 14.61
N ASN A 43 -3.16 -9.06 14.12
CA ASN A 43 -3.75 -7.72 14.16
C ASN A 43 -3.61 -7.00 12.81
N PRO A 44 -4.30 -7.48 11.76
CA PRO A 44 -4.11 -6.97 10.40
C PRO A 44 -4.64 -5.55 10.22
N ASN A 45 -5.50 -5.08 11.12
CA ASN A 45 -6.09 -3.75 11.07
C ASN A 45 -5.04 -2.65 11.21
N GLU A 46 -4.01 -2.83 12.04
CA GLU A 46 -2.90 -1.88 12.14
C GLU A 46 -2.24 -1.64 10.79
N PHE A 47 -2.05 -2.70 10.01
CA PHE A 47 -1.46 -2.56 8.68
C PHE A 47 -2.43 -1.91 7.68
N VAL A 48 -3.72 -2.24 7.75
CA VAL A 48 -4.75 -1.59 6.93
C VAL A 48 -4.77 -0.08 7.20
N PHE A 49 -4.79 0.34 8.46
CA PHE A 49 -4.76 1.76 8.83
C PHE A 49 -3.48 2.44 8.35
N ALA A 50 -2.32 1.83 8.56
CA ALA A 50 -1.06 2.39 8.10
C ALA A 50 -1.00 2.54 6.56
N LEU A 51 -1.59 1.59 5.81
CA LEU A 51 -1.71 1.65 4.36
C LEU A 51 -2.69 2.73 3.89
N LEU A 52 -3.78 2.99 4.63
CA LEU A 52 -4.75 4.05 4.30
C LEU A 52 -4.21 5.45 4.62
N GLU A 53 -3.36 5.58 5.63
CA GLU A 53 -2.73 6.86 6.01
C GLU A 53 -1.50 7.23 5.15
N HIS A 54 -0.92 6.25 4.44
CA HIS A 54 0.29 6.41 3.64
C HIS A 54 0.12 7.32 2.41
N PRO A 55 -0.97 7.24 1.60
CA PRO A 55 -1.18 8.10 0.44
C PRO A 55 -1.37 9.57 0.84
N ARG A 56 -0.37 10.39 0.51
CA ARG A 56 -0.39 11.85 0.70
C ARG A 56 0.02 12.56 -0.58
N ARG A 57 -0.53 13.76 -0.83
CA ARG A 57 -0.21 14.54 -2.05
C ARG A 57 1.28 14.81 -2.19
N ASN A 58 1.97 15.16 -1.10
CA ASN A 58 3.41 15.40 -1.08
C ASN A 58 4.26 14.12 -1.21
N ARG A 59 3.64 12.93 -1.20
CA ARG A 59 4.27 11.61 -1.38
C ARG A 59 3.91 10.98 -2.73
N LEU A 60 3.14 11.67 -3.58
CA LEU A 60 2.77 11.17 -4.90
C LEU A 60 4.01 11.15 -5.79
N ALA A 61 4.54 9.96 -6.05
CA ALA A 61 5.73 9.77 -6.86
C ALA A 61 5.38 9.64 -8.34
N ARG A 62 4.26 8.98 -8.67
CA ARG A 62 3.77 8.85 -10.05
C ARG A 62 2.24 8.86 -10.10
N ASP A 63 1.71 9.55 -11.10
CA ASP A 63 0.32 9.47 -11.53
C ASP A 63 0.32 9.07 -13.01
N VAL A 64 -0.01 7.81 -13.27
CA VAL A 64 0.09 7.21 -14.60
C VAL A 64 -1.32 6.96 -15.11
N LYS A 65 -1.71 7.68 -16.16
CA LYS A 65 -2.95 7.46 -16.89
C LYS A 65 -2.61 6.85 -18.26
N THR A 66 -3.25 5.74 -18.58
CA THR A 66 -3.12 5.11 -19.90
C THR A 66 -4.22 5.60 -20.84
N ASP A 67 -4.01 5.46 -22.15
CA ASP A 67 -5.01 5.82 -23.16
C ASP A 67 -6.30 4.98 -23.04
N ALA A 68 -6.19 3.78 -22.47
CA ALA A 68 -7.32 2.90 -22.16
C ALA A 68 -8.16 3.37 -20.96
N GLY A 69 -7.74 4.44 -20.28
CA GLY A 69 -8.46 5.01 -19.13
C GLY A 69 -8.03 4.45 -17.77
N ASP A 70 -7.18 3.41 -17.73
CA ASP A 70 -6.62 2.92 -16.48
C ASP A 70 -5.70 3.97 -15.87
N ARG A 71 -5.93 4.30 -14.59
CA ARG A 71 -5.10 5.20 -13.81
C ARG A 71 -4.44 4.48 -12.65
N LYS A 72 -3.14 4.69 -12.46
CA LYS A 72 -2.36 4.18 -11.34
C LYS A 72 -1.70 5.31 -10.57
N LEU A 73 -1.91 5.31 -9.26
CA LEU A 73 -1.22 6.21 -8.34
C LEU A 73 -0.14 5.43 -7.59
N VAL A 74 1.06 6.00 -7.55
CA VAL A 74 2.22 5.45 -6.84
C VAL A 74 2.65 6.46 -5.79
N PHE A 75 2.66 6.02 -4.53
CA PHE A 75 3.10 6.83 -3.40
C PHE A 75 4.39 6.26 -2.82
N GLU A 76 5.28 7.14 -2.42
CA GLU A 76 6.56 6.79 -1.81
C GLU A 76 6.78 7.59 -0.53
N GLY A 77 7.15 6.90 0.54
CA GLY A 77 7.42 7.54 1.83
C GLY A 77 7.27 6.61 3.00
N GLU A 78 7.35 7.19 4.20
CA GLU A 78 7.27 6.50 5.48
C GLU A 78 5.88 5.95 5.77
N ILE A 79 5.84 4.74 6.34
CA ILE A 79 4.65 4.15 6.93
C ILE A 79 4.86 3.97 8.43
N GLN A 80 3.89 4.40 9.25
CA GLN A 80 3.94 4.21 10.69
C GLN A 80 3.83 2.72 11.02
N ALA A 81 4.80 2.17 11.72
CA ALA A 81 4.80 0.76 12.09
C ALA A 81 4.53 0.54 13.60
N PRO A 82 3.97 -0.62 13.99
CA PRO A 82 3.62 -0.92 15.39
C PRO A 82 4.79 -0.85 16.37
N ASP A 83 6.02 -1.09 15.91
CA ASP A 83 7.21 -1.00 16.74
C ASP A 83 7.78 0.43 16.88
N GLY A 84 7.07 1.44 16.37
CA GLY A 84 7.44 2.86 16.44
C GLY A 84 8.42 3.32 15.38
N ARG A 85 8.88 2.44 14.47
CA ARG A 85 9.74 2.84 13.34
C ARG A 85 8.91 3.25 12.13
N GLU A 86 9.57 3.94 11.20
CA GLU A 86 8.94 4.50 10.00
C GLU A 86 9.63 4.01 8.70
N PRO A 87 9.48 2.72 8.32
CA PRO A 87 10.08 2.22 7.10
C PRO A 87 9.57 2.97 5.86
N ARG A 88 10.47 3.24 4.91
CA ARG A 88 10.09 3.79 3.59
C ARG A 88 9.55 2.69 2.68
N VAL A 89 8.38 2.94 2.12
CA VAL A 89 7.66 1.99 1.25
C VAL A 89 7.08 2.69 0.03
N ARG A 90 6.88 1.90 -1.03
CA ARG A 90 6.10 2.28 -2.20
C ARG A 90 4.76 1.57 -2.14
N THR A 91 3.66 2.32 -2.22
CA THR A 91 2.31 1.76 -2.40
C THR A 91 1.80 2.06 -3.80
N VAL A 92 1.08 1.11 -4.37
CA VAL A 92 0.49 1.22 -5.72
C VAL A 92 -1.02 1.04 -5.62
N TRP A 93 -1.75 1.92 -6.28
CA TRP A 93 -3.20 1.97 -6.28
C TRP A 93 -3.71 2.09 -7.70
N SER A 94 -4.76 1.33 -8.05
CA SER A 94 -5.50 1.50 -9.30
C SER A 94 -6.74 2.33 -9.03
N VAL A 95 -6.96 3.39 -9.81
CA VAL A 95 -8.15 4.25 -9.68
C VAL A 95 -9.14 3.88 -10.78
N ASP A 96 -10.37 3.57 -10.39
CA ASP A 96 -11.45 3.29 -11.33
C ASP A 96 -12.18 4.56 -11.78
N PRO A 97 -13.03 4.50 -12.83
CA PRO A 97 -13.77 5.65 -13.32
C PRO A 97 -14.71 6.30 -12.30
N ASN A 98 -15.07 5.60 -11.22
CA ASN A 98 -15.90 6.14 -10.14
C ASN A 98 -15.08 6.90 -9.09
N GLY A 99 -13.76 6.96 -9.24
CA GLY A 99 -12.86 7.66 -8.32
C GLY A 99 -12.48 6.83 -7.10
N HIS A 100 -12.64 5.50 -7.14
CA HIS A 100 -12.18 4.61 -6.07
C HIS A 100 -10.75 4.14 -6.33
N ALA A 101 -9.85 4.41 -5.38
CA ALA A 101 -8.49 3.89 -5.39
C ALA A 101 -8.45 2.51 -4.71
N ARG A 102 -8.24 1.45 -5.50
CA ARG A 102 -8.05 0.09 -4.98
C ARG A 102 -6.58 -0.22 -4.79
N PHE A 103 -6.24 -0.72 -3.61
CA PHE A 103 -4.88 -1.11 -3.27
C PHE A 103 -4.39 -2.29 -4.11
N VAL A 104 -3.24 -2.11 -4.78
CA VAL A 104 -2.60 -3.15 -5.59
C VAL A 104 -1.54 -3.88 -4.77
N THR A 105 -0.57 -3.14 -4.21
CA THR A 105 0.53 -3.69 -3.43
C THR A 105 1.29 -2.63 -2.63
N ALA A 106 2.08 -3.07 -1.64
CA ALA A 106 3.09 -2.30 -0.96
C ALA A 106 4.42 -3.05 -1.03
N VAL A 107 5.52 -2.33 -1.30
CA VAL A 107 6.87 -2.90 -1.36
C VAL A 107 7.87 -2.02 -0.61
N PRO A 108 8.93 -2.60 -0.04
CA PRO A 108 10.01 -1.83 0.56
C PRO A 108 10.68 -0.92 -0.48
N LEU A 109 11.03 0.31 -0.08
CA LEU A 109 11.99 1.13 -0.81
C LEU A 109 13.37 0.87 -0.20
N THR A 110 14.05 -0.18 -0.66
CA THR A 110 15.33 -0.62 -0.08
C THR A 110 16.54 0.23 -0.49
N ARG A 111 16.37 1.23 -1.35
CA ARG A 111 17.36 2.24 -1.76
C ARG A 111 16.70 3.25 -2.71
N ASP A 112 17.08 4.52 -2.60
CA ASP A 112 16.85 5.55 -3.64
C ASP A 112 17.80 5.34 -4.83
#